data_AF-A0A6N6Q0G6-F1
#
_entry.id   AF-A0A6N6Q0G6-F1
#
_cell.length_a   1.000
_cell.length_b   1.000
_cell.length_c   1.000
_cell.angle_alpha   90.00
_cell.angle_beta   90.00
_cell.angle_gamma   90.00
#
_symmetry.space_group_name_H-M   'P 1'
#
loop_
_entity.id
_entity.type
_entity.pdbx_description
1 polymer ?
#
loop_
_entity_poly.entity_id
_entity_poly.type
_entity_poly.pdbx_seq_one_letter_code
_entity_poly.pdbx_strand_id
1 'polypeptide(L)'
;MKFGRPKHSLLLGLLILILGAVWQFNPVADVRTVAALIDPVKLAGLGERGANPRLNKLIYWLWHAEQRGLSPESSLSWALWLNGQQEPQAGLVKEALLRNVKIATQLGLLDAQNLDHLRHGRAAIVRSGPYRGEAVEIDHIVPYSLAPEVGNDLANLEMLPRTLNRRKSNLVNERQLAHAERLHTAGLLTQKSLDQVRKKFSR
;
A
#
# COMPACT_ATOMS: atom_id res chain seq x y z
N MET A 1 16.62 54.84 -31.07
CA MET A 1 15.26 54.25 -30.96
C MET A 1 15.21 53.33 -29.76
N LYS A 2 14.19 53.41 -28.89
CA LYS A 2 14.00 52.45 -27.78
C LYS A 2 13.18 51.25 -28.30
N PHE A 3 13.82 50.10 -28.51
CA PHE A 3 13.11 48.86 -28.81
C PHE A 3 12.34 48.39 -27.56
N GLY A 4 11.01 48.55 -27.58
CA GLY A 4 10.15 47.98 -26.55
C GLY A 4 10.17 46.45 -26.62
N ARG A 5 10.56 45.77 -25.54
CA ARG A 5 10.47 44.30 -25.46
C ARG A 5 9.00 43.89 -25.65
N PRO A 6 8.67 42.93 -26.53
CA PRO A 6 7.29 42.56 -26.81
C PRO A 6 6.63 41.92 -25.58
N LYS A 7 5.48 42.47 -25.17
CA LYS A 7 4.70 41.99 -24.01
C LYS A 7 4.31 40.50 -24.11
N HIS A 8 4.24 39.97 -25.34
CA HIS A 8 3.95 38.57 -25.63
C HIS A 8 4.98 37.59 -25.05
N SER A 9 6.27 37.95 -24.97
CA SER A 9 7.30 37.06 -24.40
C SER A 9 7.15 36.86 -22.88
N LEU A 10 6.62 37.86 -22.17
CA LEU A 10 6.30 37.76 -20.73
C LEU A 10 5.05 36.90 -20.50
N LEU A 11 4.01 37.08 -21.31
CA LEU A 11 2.80 36.26 -21.27
C LEU A 11 3.08 34.78 -21.59
N LEU A 12 3.90 34.51 -22.60
CA LEU A 12 4.28 33.14 -22.95
C LEU A 12 5.14 32.48 -21.87
N GLY A 13 6.09 33.23 -21.27
CA GLY A 13 6.89 32.75 -20.14
C GLY A 13 6.04 32.43 -18.90
N LEU A 14 5.05 33.28 -18.59
CA LEU A 14 4.10 33.05 -17.51
C LEU A 14 3.22 31.81 -17.78
N LEU A 15 2.75 31.63 -19.02
CA LEU A 15 1.95 30.47 -19.41
C LEU A 15 2.75 29.16 -19.29
N ILE A 16 4.02 29.15 -19.69
CA ILE A 16 4.92 28.00 -19.56
C ILE A 16 5.19 27.67 -18.09
N LEU A 17 5.38 28.67 -17.23
CA LEU A 17 5.53 28.47 -15.78
C LEU A 17 4.26 27.88 -15.14
N ILE A 18 3.08 28.38 -15.53
CA ILE A 18 1.78 27.86 -15.04
C ILE A 18 1.57 26.40 -15.51
N LEU A 19 1.81 26.10 -16.79
CA LEU A 19 1.68 24.74 -17.33
C LEU A 19 2.69 23.76 -16.71
N GLY A 20 3.93 24.22 -16.46
CA GLY A 20 4.95 23.45 -15.75
C GLY A 20 4.58 23.15 -14.30
N ALA A 21 4.00 24.12 -13.59
CA ALA A 21 3.47 23.92 -12.24
C ALA A 21 2.31 22.91 -12.22
N VAL A 22 1.34 23.03 -13.14
CA VAL A 22 0.21 22.09 -13.25
C VAL A 22 0.68 20.64 -13.48
N TRP A 23 1.78 20.43 -14.21
CA TRP A 23 2.38 19.10 -14.37
C TRP A 23 2.92 18.52 -13.05
N GLN A 24 3.50 19.34 -12.18
CA GLN A 24 3.99 18.91 -10.87
C GLN A 24 2.85 18.58 -9.90
N PHE A 25 1.67 19.18 -10.07
CA PHE A 25 0.46 18.91 -9.28
C PHE A 25 -0.47 17.84 -9.89
N ASN A 26 0.04 16.95 -10.74
CA ASN A 26 -0.76 15.90 -11.36
C ASN A 26 -0.74 14.56 -10.57
N PRO A 27 -1.75 14.25 -9.73
CA PRO A 27 -1.82 12.99 -8.97
C PRO A 27 -2.07 11.76 -9.85
N VAL A 28 -2.44 11.90 -11.13
CA VAL A 28 -2.64 10.76 -12.05
C VAL A 28 -1.36 9.92 -12.21
N ALA A 29 -0.18 10.55 -12.09
CA ALA A 29 1.10 9.83 -12.10
C ALA A 29 1.26 8.92 -10.87
N ASP A 30 0.80 9.36 -9.69
CA ASP A 30 0.84 8.55 -8.46
C ASP A 30 -0.17 7.41 -8.56
N VAL A 31 -1.40 7.69 -9.02
CA VAL A 31 -2.44 6.67 -9.26
C VAL A 31 -1.95 5.58 -10.20
N ARG A 32 -1.29 5.93 -11.32
CA ARG A 32 -0.67 4.94 -12.23
C ARG A 32 0.43 4.12 -11.57
N THR A 33 1.19 4.73 -10.66
CA THR A 33 2.26 4.04 -9.91
C THR A 33 1.67 3.09 -8.86
N VAL A 34 0.60 3.50 -8.16
CA VAL A 34 -0.20 2.67 -7.25
C VAL A 34 -0.81 1.50 -8.03
N ALA A 35 -1.43 1.73 -9.19
CA ALA A 35 -1.99 0.68 -10.06
C ALA A 35 -0.92 -0.37 -10.43
N ALA A 36 0.26 0.06 -10.89
CA ALA A 36 1.37 -0.84 -11.23
C ALA A 36 1.93 -1.62 -10.03
N LEU A 37 1.77 -1.10 -8.81
CA LEU A 37 2.19 -1.77 -7.57
C LEU A 37 1.16 -2.79 -7.06
N ILE A 38 -0.15 -2.52 -7.22
CA ILE A 38 -1.25 -3.43 -6.81
C ILE A 38 -1.70 -4.41 -7.92
N ASP A 39 -1.14 -4.31 -9.13
CA ASP A 39 -1.40 -5.18 -10.28
C ASP A 39 -1.36 -6.68 -9.91
N PRO A 40 -2.50 -7.40 -10.01
CA PRO A 40 -2.62 -8.76 -9.49
C PRO A 40 -1.77 -9.76 -10.28
N VAL A 41 -1.57 -9.56 -11.59
CA VAL A 41 -0.72 -10.42 -12.42
C VAL A 41 0.74 -10.24 -12.00
N LYS A 42 1.17 -9.00 -11.77
CA LYS A 42 2.52 -8.71 -11.27
C LYS A 42 2.75 -9.15 -9.82
N LEU A 43 1.71 -9.23 -8.98
CA LEU A 43 1.79 -9.76 -7.62
C LEU A 43 1.89 -11.29 -7.61
N ALA A 44 1.11 -11.98 -8.45
CA ALA A 44 1.15 -13.42 -8.60
C ALA A 44 2.51 -13.94 -9.13
N GLY A 45 3.19 -13.14 -9.96
CA GLY A 45 4.53 -13.47 -10.49
C GLY A 45 5.71 -13.23 -9.54
N LEU A 46 5.48 -12.90 -8.26
CA LEU A 46 6.55 -12.64 -7.29
C LEU A 46 6.97 -13.92 -6.55
N GLY A 47 8.24 -13.99 -6.17
CA GLY A 47 8.74 -14.99 -5.21
C GLY A 47 8.15 -14.82 -3.81
N GLU A 48 8.52 -15.70 -2.87
CA GLU A 48 8.06 -15.65 -1.48
C GLU A 48 8.26 -14.24 -0.87
N ARG A 49 7.21 -13.67 -0.25
CA ARG A 49 7.20 -12.35 0.39
C ARG A 49 7.58 -11.18 -0.54
N GLY A 50 7.62 -11.38 -1.86
CA GLY A 50 8.01 -10.36 -2.82
C GLY A 50 7.08 -9.13 -2.85
N ALA A 51 5.87 -9.24 -2.32
CA ALA A 51 4.96 -8.12 -2.13
C ALA A 51 5.38 -7.14 -1.00
N ASN A 52 6.26 -7.54 -0.07
CA ASN A 52 6.62 -6.72 1.09
C ASN A 52 7.23 -5.35 0.70
N PRO A 53 8.21 -5.25 -0.23
CA PRO A 53 8.70 -3.95 -0.71
C PRO A 53 7.68 -3.14 -1.50
N ARG A 54 6.65 -3.79 -2.09
CA ARG A 54 5.56 -3.11 -2.78
C ARG A 54 4.63 -2.40 -1.79
N LEU A 55 4.30 -3.05 -0.67
CA LEU A 55 3.49 -2.43 0.39
C LEU A 55 4.18 -1.19 0.98
N ASN A 56 5.49 -1.26 1.24
CA ASN A 56 6.28 -0.09 1.64
C ASN A 56 6.18 1.07 0.62
N LYS A 57 6.34 0.77 -0.68
CA LYS A 57 6.20 1.77 -1.75
C LYS A 57 4.78 2.32 -1.87
N LEU A 58 3.76 1.50 -1.67
CA LEU A 58 2.36 1.93 -1.71
C LEU A 58 2.06 2.99 -0.66
N ILE A 59 2.57 2.83 0.57
CA ILE A 59 2.41 3.85 1.61
C ILE A 59 3.05 5.18 1.23
N TYR A 60 4.26 5.16 0.63
CA TYR A 60 4.88 6.37 0.10
C TYR A 60 4.02 7.04 -0.99
N TRP A 61 3.56 6.28 -2.00
CA TRP A 61 2.82 6.85 -3.14
C TRP A 61 1.42 7.32 -2.77
N LEU A 62 0.75 6.66 -1.81
CA LEU A 62 -0.55 7.11 -1.29
C LEU A 62 -0.41 8.41 -0.48
N TRP A 63 0.62 8.51 0.37
CA TRP A 63 0.92 9.77 1.07
C TRP A 63 1.29 10.90 0.09
N HIS A 64 2.09 10.59 -0.94
CA HIS A 64 2.51 11.57 -1.96
C HIS A 64 1.33 12.07 -2.81
N ALA A 65 0.38 11.19 -3.15
CA ALA A 65 -0.87 11.58 -3.81
C ALA A 65 -1.74 12.48 -2.91
N GLU A 66 -1.80 12.18 -1.61
CA GLU A 66 -2.52 12.97 -0.61
C GLU A 66 -1.92 14.37 -0.43
N GLN A 67 -0.59 14.51 -0.42
CA GLN A 67 0.07 15.82 -0.44
C GLN A 67 -0.23 16.63 -1.72
N ARG A 68 -0.73 15.98 -2.78
CA ARG A 68 -1.17 16.60 -4.03
C ARG A 68 -2.70 16.61 -4.19
N GLY A 69 -3.42 16.52 -3.07
CA GLY A 69 -4.86 16.74 -2.98
C GLY A 69 -5.74 15.55 -3.37
N LEU A 70 -5.16 14.36 -3.63
CA LEU A 70 -5.93 13.14 -3.92
C LEU A 70 -5.84 12.17 -2.75
N SER A 71 -6.95 11.94 -2.05
CA SER A 71 -6.97 11.06 -0.88
C SER A 71 -6.46 9.64 -1.19
N PRO A 72 -5.92 8.90 -0.19
CA PRO A 72 -5.53 7.51 -0.35
C PRO A 72 -6.71 6.64 -0.84
N GLU A 73 -7.93 6.92 -0.37
CA GLU A 73 -9.12 6.18 -0.77
C GLU A 73 -9.46 6.37 -2.25
N SER A 74 -9.48 7.61 -2.73
CA SER A 74 -9.69 7.91 -4.15
C SER A 74 -8.58 7.30 -4.99
N SER A 75 -7.32 7.48 -4.59
CA SER A 75 -6.15 6.92 -5.28
C SER A 75 -6.23 5.41 -5.47
N LEU A 76 -6.63 4.68 -4.43
CA LEU A 76 -6.85 3.23 -4.49
C LEU A 76 -8.03 2.85 -5.38
N SER A 77 -9.15 3.58 -5.29
CA SER A 77 -10.34 3.31 -6.09
C SER A 77 -10.05 3.46 -7.59
N TRP A 78 -9.35 4.52 -8.00
CA TRP A 78 -8.89 4.70 -9.38
C TRP A 78 -7.86 3.65 -9.81
N ALA A 79 -6.92 3.29 -8.94
CA ALA A 79 -5.89 2.29 -9.25
C ALA A 79 -6.44 0.87 -9.44
N LEU A 80 -7.42 0.48 -8.62
CA LEU A 80 -8.13 -0.81 -8.74
C LEU A 80 -8.95 -0.88 -10.02
N TRP A 81 -9.65 0.21 -10.35
CA TRP A 81 -10.39 0.35 -11.61
C TRP A 81 -9.48 0.24 -12.84
N LEU A 82 -8.30 0.90 -12.83
CA LEU A 82 -7.30 0.79 -13.91
C LEU A 82 -6.78 -0.65 -14.12
N ASN A 83 -6.74 -1.46 -13.06
CA ASN A 83 -6.34 -2.86 -13.12
C ASN A 83 -7.51 -3.81 -13.46
N GLY A 84 -8.72 -3.31 -13.65
CA GLY A 84 -9.92 -4.13 -13.88
C GLY A 84 -10.31 -5.02 -12.70
N GLN A 85 -9.82 -4.73 -11.48
CA GLN A 85 -10.15 -5.50 -10.28
C GLN A 85 -11.61 -5.25 -9.87
N GLN A 86 -12.32 -6.33 -9.55
CA GLN A 86 -13.75 -6.31 -9.23
C GLN A 86 -13.99 -6.71 -7.77
N GLU A 87 -15.17 -6.39 -7.26
CA GLU A 87 -15.61 -6.86 -5.95
C GLU A 87 -15.87 -8.38 -5.96
N PRO A 88 -15.66 -9.08 -4.83
CA PRO A 88 -15.24 -8.57 -3.52
C PRO A 88 -13.71 -8.42 -3.34
N GLN A 89 -12.88 -8.83 -4.31
CA GLN A 89 -11.41 -8.76 -4.19
C GLN A 89 -10.92 -7.30 -4.07
N ALA A 90 -11.47 -6.40 -4.90
CA ALA A 90 -11.10 -4.99 -4.90
C ALA A 90 -11.31 -4.33 -3.53
N GLY A 91 -12.45 -4.56 -2.89
CA GLY A 91 -12.77 -4.08 -1.55
C GLY A 91 -11.80 -4.59 -0.48
N LEU A 92 -11.43 -5.88 -0.51
CA LEU A 92 -10.46 -6.44 0.45
C LEU A 92 -9.06 -5.83 0.29
N VAL A 93 -8.58 -5.63 -0.94
CA VAL A 93 -7.30 -4.96 -1.21
C VAL A 93 -7.36 -3.48 -0.78
N LYS A 94 -8.45 -2.77 -1.09
CA LYS A 94 -8.67 -1.37 -0.68
C LYS A 94 -8.66 -1.23 0.84
N GLU A 95 -9.42 -2.06 1.56
CA GLU A 95 -9.49 -2.07 3.02
C GLU A 95 -8.11 -2.33 3.65
N ALA A 96 -7.37 -3.32 3.15
CA ALA A 96 -6.06 -3.64 3.67
C ALA A 96 -5.06 -2.51 3.46
N LEU A 97 -5.05 -1.85 2.31
CA LEU A 97 -4.15 -0.74 2.04
C LEU A 97 -4.51 0.50 2.87
N LEU A 98 -5.80 0.81 3.05
CA LEU A 98 -6.25 1.88 3.96
C LEU A 98 -5.91 1.60 5.43
N ARG A 99 -6.04 0.34 5.88
CA ARG A 99 -5.55 -0.08 7.21
C ARG A 99 -4.04 0.17 7.35
N ASN A 100 -3.24 -0.18 6.35
CA ASN A 100 -1.80 0.02 6.38
C ASN A 100 -1.42 1.53 6.36
N VAL A 101 -2.16 2.38 5.63
CA VAL A 101 -2.00 3.85 5.71
C VAL A 101 -2.29 4.34 7.14
N LYS A 102 -3.39 3.90 7.76
CA LYS A 102 -3.72 4.24 9.15
C LYS A 102 -2.63 3.82 10.13
N ILE A 103 -2.11 2.59 9.99
CA ILE A 103 -0.99 2.08 10.81
C ILE A 103 0.26 2.93 10.61
N ALA A 104 0.62 3.26 9.37
CA ALA A 104 1.78 4.09 9.05
C ALA A 104 1.70 5.48 9.69
N THR A 105 0.53 6.12 9.65
CA THR A 105 0.28 7.40 10.33
C THR A 105 0.40 7.26 11.86
N GLN A 106 -0.23 6.23 12.45
CA GLN A 106 -0.22 6.01 13.90
C GLN A 106 1.18 5.69 14.47
N LEU A 107 2.01 4.98 13.71
CA LEU A 107 3.40 4.66 14.07
C LEU A 107 4.39 5.78 13.71
N GLY A 108 3.95 6.85 13.04
CA GLY A 108 4.77 7.98 12.63
C GLY A 108 5.76 7.66 11.50
N LEU A 109 5.39 6.77 10.57
CA LEU A 109 6.25 6.31 9.47
C LEU A 109 6.34 7.30 8.29
N LEU A 110 5.76 8.49 8.40
CA LEU A 110 5.59 9.46 7.29
C LEU A 110 6.45 10.72 7.47
N ASP A 111 7.58 10.60 8.18
CA ASP A 111 8.63 11.63 8.22
C ASP A 111 9.57 11.54 7.02
N ALA A 112 10.36 12.59 6.76
CA ALA A 112 11.24 12.69 5.60
C ALA A 112 12.25 11.54 5.44
N GLN A 113 12.81 11.00 6.53
CA GLN A 113 13.75 9.86 6.47
C GLN A 113 13.00 8.57 6.13
N ASN A 114 11.86 8.34 6.77
CA ASN A 114 11.04 7.16 6.52
C ASN A 114 10.42 7.18 5.12
N LEU A 115 10.04 8.34 4.59
CA LEU A 115 9.53 8.49 3.23
C LEU A 115 10.60 8.12 2.18
N ASP A 116 11.87 8.45 2.40
CA ASP A 116 12.96 7.95 1.53
C ASP A 116 13.06 6.41 1.59
N HIS A 117 13.00 5.82 2.78
CA HIS A 117 13.01 4.36 2.93
C HIS A 117 11.83 3.72 2.17
N LEU A 118 10.61 4.19 2.41
CA LEU A 118 9.38 3.67 1.82
C LEU A 118 9.35 3.83 0.29
N ARG A 119 9.81 4.97 -0.26
CA ARG A 119 9.97 5.19 -1.71
C ARG A 119 10.82 4.11 -2.38
N HIS A 120 11.86 3.65 -1.68
CA HIS A 120 12.75 2.58 -2.15
C HIS A 120 12.24 1.16 -1.81
N GLY A 121 11.14 1.03 -1.07
CA GLY A 121 10.57 -0.25 -0.61
C GLY A 121 11.23 -0.81 0.65
N ARG A 122 12.09 -0.03 1.31
CA ARG A 122 12.77 -0.38 2.56
C ARG A 122 11.84 -0.17 3.76
N ALA A 123 12.16 -0.82 4.88
CA ALA A 123 11.45 -0.65 6.14
C ALA A 123 11.64 0.77 6.71
N ALA A 124 10.53 1.37 7.15
CA ALA A 124 10.53 2.58 7.97
C ALA A 124 10.81 2.26 9.45
N ILE A 125 11.25 3.25 10.22
CA ILE A 125 11.48 3.19 11.66
C ILE A 125 10.32 3.86 12.39
N VAL A 126 9.70 3.15 13.34
CA VAL A 126 8.60 3.66 14.18
C VAL A 126 9.06 4.88 14.97
N ARG A 127 8.28 5.97 14.92
CA ARG A 127 8.55 7.22 15.66
C ARG A 127 7.60 7.44 16.83
N SER A 128 6.42 6.84 16.79
CA SER A 128 5.33 7.10 17.73
C SER A 128 4.90 5.84 18.48
N GLY A 129 4.46 6.00 19.73
CA GLY A 129 3.97 4.92 20.57
C GLY A 129 5.06 4.02 21.18
N PRO A 130 4.68 2.88 21.78
CA PRO A 130 5.56 2.07 22.62
C PRO A 130 6.65 1.29 21.87
N TYR A 131 6.61 1.27 20.53
CA TYR A 131 7.57 0.57 19.68
C TYR A 131 8.57 1.52 18.98
N ARG A 132 8.68 2.78 19.45
CA ARG A 132 9.57 3.79 18.88
C ARG A 132 11.02 3.27 18.77
N GLY A 133 11.61 3.43 17.59
CA GLY A 133 12.95 2.95 17.27
C GLY A 133 13.00 1.56 16.63
N GLU A 134 11.90 0.81 16.62
CA GLU A 134 11.83 -0.46 15.87
C GLU A 134 11.65 -0.21 14.36
N ALA A 135 12.18 -1.11 13.55
CA ALA A 135 11.78 -1.21 12.15
C ALA A 135 10.35 -1.79 12.05
N VAL A 136 9.57 -1.28 11.10
CA VAL A 136 8.31 -1.91 10.68
C VAL A 136 8.62 -3.12 9.79
N GLU A 137 7.94 -4.23 10.04
CA GLU A 137 7.98 -5.44 9.23
C GLU A 137 6.61 -5.62 8.54
N ILE A 138 6.61 -6.27 7.38
CA ILE A 138 5.37 -6.68 6.70
C ILE A 138 5.12 -8.15 7.01
N ASP A 139 3.94 -8.45 7.52
CA ASP A 139 3.52 -9.79 7.93
C ASP A 139 2.15 -10.16 7.37
N HIS A 140 1.88 -11.46 7.28
CA HIS A 140 0.64 -12.02 6.72
C HIS A 140 -0.44 -12.15 7.78
N ILE A 141 -1.65 -11.63 7.55
CA ILE A 141 -2.77 -11.77 8.48
C ILE A 141 -3.07 -13.26 8.68
N VAL A 142 -3.40 -13.98 7.61
CA VAL A 142 -3.43 -15.45 7.58
C VAL A 142 -2.00 -15.95 7.32
N PRO A 143 -1.40 -16.76 8.20
CA PRO A 143 -0.01 -17.17 8.09
C PRO A 143 0.33 -17.85 6.74
N TYR A 144 1.43 -17.44 6.12
CA TYR A 144 1.92 -17.98 4.84
C TYR A 144 2.04 -19.52 4.83
N SER A 145 2.40 -20.12 5.97
CA SER A 145 2.53 -21.57 6.13
C SER A 145 1.22 -22.36 6.06
N LEU A 146 0.06 -21.68 6.13
CA LEU A 146 -1.28 -22.28 6.01
C LEU A 146 -1.99 -21.89 4.71
N ALA A 147 -1.51 -20.83 4.05
CA ALA A 147 -2.19 -20.18 2.94
C ALA A 147 -1.18 -19.50 1.98
N PRO A 148 -0.25 -20.27 1.37
CA PRO A 148 0.79 -19.70 0.51
C PRO A 148 0.24 -19.00 -0.73
N GLU A 149 -0.97 -19.36 -1.20
CA GLU A 149 -1.62 -18.74 -2.36
C GLU A 149 -1.91 -17.24 -2.17
N VAL A 150 -2.18 -16.80 -0.93
CA VAL A 150 -2.37 -15.39 -0.55
C VAL A 150 -1.10 -14.77 0.05
N GLY A 151 0.07 -15.38 -0.20
CA GLY A 151 1.36 -14.93 0.32
C GLY A 151 1.91 -13.65 -0.30
N ASN A 152 1.43 -13.29 -1.49
CA ASN A 152 1.74 -12.01 -2.15
C ASN A 152 0.49 -11.14 -2.38
N ASP A 153 -0.69 -11.57 -1.90
CA ASP A 153 -1.91 -10.76 -2.00
C ASP A 153 -1.91 -9.66 -0.93
N LEU A 154 -2.03 -8.41 -1.38
CA LEU A 154 -2.03 -7.22 -0.52
C LEU A 154 -3.19 -7.20 0.48
N ALA A 155 -4.32 -7.87 0.18
CA ALA A 155 -5.43 -8.05 1.11
C ALA A 155 -5.04 -8.84 2.36
N ASN A 156 -3.97 -9.65 2.29
CA ASN A 156 -3.48 -10.46 3.39
C ASN A 156 -2.27 -9.83 4.12
N LEU A 157 -1.81 -8.62 3.78
CA LEU A 157 -0.62 -8.01 4.37
C LEU A 157 -0.93 -6.91 5.41
N GLU A 158 -0.10 -6.84 6.46
CA GLU A 158 -0.17 -5.83 7.51
C GLU A 158 1.24 -5.39 7.98
N MET A 159 1.41 -4.08 8.15
CA MET A 159 2.55 -3.46 8.81
C MET A 159 2.50 -3.70 10.31
N LEU A 160 3.56 -4.28 10.88
CA LEU A 160 3.70 -4.51 12.33
C LEU A 160 5.10 -4.07 12.81
N PRO A 161 5.22 -3.42 13.98
CA PRO A 161 6.50 -3.29 14.65
C PRO A 161 7.09 -4.67 14.98
N ARG A 162 8.40 -4.84 14.77
CA ARG A 162 9.13 -6.12 14.92
C ARG A 162 8.80 -6.88 16.22
N THR A 163 8.69 -6.23 17.37
CA THR A 163 8.37 -6.90 18.64
C THR A 163 6.93 -7.41 18.67
N LEU A 164 5.99 -6.66 18.09
CA LEU A 164 4.60 -7.11 17.95
C LEU A 164 4.49 -8.26 16.94
N ASN A 165 5.23 -8.18 15.83
CA ASN A 165 5.30 -9.25 14.83
C ASN A 165 5.79 -10.58 15.44
N ARG A 166 6.89 -10.53 16.20
CA ARG A 166 7.43 -11.69 16.94
C ARG A 166 6.45 -12.28 17.96
N ARG A 167 5.65 -11.43 18.63
CA ARG A 167 4.60 -11.89 19.57
C ARG A 167 3.42 -12.54 18.86
N LYS A 168 3.05 -12.03 17.68
CA LYS A 168 1.99 -12.62 16.85
C LYS A 168 2.41 -13.98 16.31
N SER A 169 3.59 -14.09 15.70
CA SER A 169 4.11 -15.34 15.12
C SER A 169 3.05 -16.02 14.21
N ASN A 170 3.02 -17.35 14.16
CA ASN A 170 2.03 -18.15 13.43
C ASN A 170 0.75 -18.44 14.26
N LEU A 171 0.35 -17.53 15.16
CA LEU A 171 -0.90 -17.67 15.91
C LEU A 171 -2.10 -17.39 15.00
N VAL A 172 -3.15 -18.20 15.14
CA VAL A 172 -4.44 -18.01 14.48
C VAL A 172 -5.48 -17.82 15.60
N ASN A 173 -5.96 -16.60 15.75
CA ASN A 173 -7.10 -16.28 16.61
C ASN A 173 -8.34 -15.94 15.74
N GLU A 174 -9.42 -15.51 16.38
CA GLU A 174 -10.70 -15.16 15.74
C GLU A 174 -10.52 -14.18 14.57
N ARG A 175 -9.64 -13.18 14.70
CA ARG A 175 -9.35 -12.23 13.61
C ARG A 175 -8.70 -12.91 12.40
N GLN A 176 -7.79 -13.86 12.61
CA GLN A 176 -7.16 -14.59 11.49
C GLN A 176 -8.14 -15.56 10.83
N LEU A 177 -8.98 -16.25 11.61
CA LEU A 177 -10.01 -17.13 11.06
C LEU A 177 -11.04 -16.33 10.24
N ALA A 178 -11.59 -15.26 10.81
CA ALA A 178 -12.54 -14.39 10.11
C ALA A 178 -11.93 -13.77 8.84
N HIS A 179 -10.65 -13.39 8.86
CA HIS A 179 -9.98 -12.90 7.64
C HIS A 179 -9.79 -13.99 6.58
N ALA A 180 -9.46 -15.22 6.99
CA ALA A 180 -9.38 -16.37 6.07
C ALA A 180 -10.75 -16.67 5.41
N GLU A 181 -11.84 -16.60 6.17
CA GLU A 181 -13.19 -16.80 5.64
C GLU A 181 -13.58 -15.69 4.64
N ARG A 182 -13.21 -14.43 4.91
CA ARG A 182 -13.40 -13.33 3.94
C ARG A 182 -12.59 -13.53 2.65
N LEU A 183 -11.32 -13.94 2.76
CA LEU A 183 -10.47 -14.25 1.60
C LEU A 183 -11.04 -15.45 0.80
N HIS A 184 -11.61 -16.45 1.46
CA HIS A 184 -12.25 -17.60 0.81
C HIS A 184 -13.52 -17.21 0.07
N THR A 185 -14.43 -16.46 0.72
CA THR A 185 -15.63 -15.90 0.07
C THR A 185 -15.30 -15.03 -1.13
N ALA A 186 -14.13 -14.37 -1.12
CA ALA A 186 -13.63 -13.58 -2.24
C ALA A 186 -12.89 -14.39 -3.33
N GLY A 187 -12.82 -15.72 -3.22
CA GLY A 187 -12.13 -16.58 -4.20
C GLY A 187 -10.60 -16.52 -4.14
N LEU A 188 -10.02 -15.85 -3.15
CA LEU A 188 -8.56 -15.70 -2.98
C LEU A 188 -7.93 -16.87 -2.22
N LEU A 189 -8.68 -17.49 -1.32
CA LEU A 189 -8.22 -18.60 -0.48
C LEU A 189 -8.91 -19.90 -0.89
N THR A 190 -8.16 -20.98 -1.04
CA THR A 190 -8.75 -22.30 -1.33
C THR A 190 -9.45 -22.88 -0.10
N GLN A 191 -10.48 -23.73 -0.32
CA GLN A 191 -11.15 -24.46 0.77
C GLN A 191 -10.13 -25.26 1.62
N LYS A 192 -9.15 -25.90 0.96
CA LYS A 192 -8.08 -26.65 1.60
C LYS A 192 -7.28 -25.80 2.60
N SER A 193 -6.90 -24.58 2.22
CA SER A 193 -6.17 -23.66 3.10
C SER A 193 -7.06 -23.09 4.21
N LEU A 194 -8.33 -22.79 3.92
CA LEU A 194 -9.30 -22.41 4.96
C LEU A 194 -9.47 -23.51 6.03
N ASP A 195 -9.54 -24.78 5.63
CA ASP A 195 -9.64 -25.91 6.57
C ASP A 195 -8.36 -26.09 7.41
N GLN A 196 -7.18 -25.76 6.86
CA GLN A 196 -5.93 -25.70 7.63
C GLN A 196 -5.95 -24.58 8.67
N VAL A 197 -6.47 -23.39 8.32
CA VAL A 197 -6.64 -22.27 9.26
C VAL A 197 -7.61 -22.66 10.38
N ARG A 198 -8.77 -23.23 10.06
CA ARG A 198 -9.75 -23.75 11.04
C ARG A 198 -9.12 -24.78 11.98
N LYS A 199 -8.42 -25.77 11.42
CA LYS A 199 -7.70 -26.79 12.20
C LYS A 199 -6.60 -26.22 13.10
N LYS A 200 -5.99 -25.08 12.73
CA LYS A 200 -4.99 -24.38 13.55
C LYS A 200 -5.63 -23.50 14.63
N PHE A 201 -6.82 -22.94 14.38
CA PHE A 201 -7.59 -22.18 15.37
C PHE A 201 -8.13 -23.08 16.50
N SER A 202 -8.57 -24.30 16.20
CA SER A 202 -9.08 -25.26 17.20
C SER A 202 -7.99 -25.99 18.01
N ARG A 203 -6.78 -25.42 18.15
CA ARG A 203 -5.60 -26.04 18.78
C ARG A 203 -4.85 -25.07 19.70
#